data_AF-A0A6N7WCK9-F1
#
_entry.id   AF-A0A6N7WCK9-F1
#
_cell.length_a   1.000
_cell.length_b   1.000
_cell.length_c   1.000
_cell.angle_alpha   90.00
_cell.angle_beta   90.00
_cell.angle_gamma   90.00
#
_symmetry.space_group_name_H-M   'P 1'
#
loop_
_entity.id
_entity.type
_entity.pdbx_description
1 polymer ?
#
loop_
_entity_poly.entity_id
_entity_poly.type
_entity_poly.pdbx_seq_one_letter_code
_entity_poly.pdbx_strand_id
1 'polypeptide(L)'
;MQTFLEKQDAGKLKDEKTMEKTLDAELGRILEKLEGGLAWGGQKEICYYWDSRYDERDDSKDWEDEEDEEEKYTPQEKYDLVLKALKPDGYEKMSLAEFNRKTHAALSEYDEIMDISYLYEMVLMELEEEQSRITNKTDADVKFLQTTVSKSMDEYYAAERSLYARKQIDPEYAVSINASRKEDVYGDEVVVDLAEGYYSFTYHILDADKLTVAERDKFLEDVVSEVQKRVDNAERGQKLDEAFLKKTVDEAGKAAGNAYIEYTGCTIDYMEQYEWD
;
A
#
# COMPACT_ATOMS: atom_id res chain seq x y z
N MET A 1 -35.15 -8.10 0.48
CA MET A 1 -34.15 -9.18 0.69
C MET A 1 -33.90 -9.47 2.16
N GLN A 2 -33.39 -8.53 2.96
CA GLN A 2 -33.13 -8.76 4.39
C GLN A 2 -34.35 -9.27 5.18
N THR A 3 -35.52 -8.62 5.03
CA THR A 3 -36.78 -9.08 5.66
C THR A 3 -37.26 -10.46 5.21
N PHE A 4 -36.79 -10.94 4.05
CA PHE A 4 -37.09 -12.31 3.59
C PHE A 4 -36.22 -13.33 4.30
N LEU A 5 -34.94 -13.04 4.47
CA LEU A 5 -33.97 -13.87 5.20
C LEU A 5 -34.35 -14.03 6.67
N GLU A 6 -34.75 -12.93 7.33
CA GLU A 6 -35.18 -12.92 8.74
C GLU A 6 -36.41 -13.80 9.03
N LYS A 7 -37.13 -14.24 8.00
CA LYS A 7 -38.32 -15.09 8.11
C LYS A 7 -38.03 -16.58 7.81
N GLN A 8 -36.84 -16.91 7.34
CA GLN A 8 -36.48 -18.30 7.06
C GLN A 8 -36.09 -19.03 8.34
N ASP A 9 -36.38 -20.32 8.38
CA ASP A 9 -35.91 -21.18 9.46
C ASP A 9 -34.41 -21.51 9.28
N ALA A 10 -33.73 -21.79 10.40
CA ALA A 10 -32.30 -22.07 10.41
C ALA A 10 -31.89 -23.26 9.52
N GLY A 11 -32.79 -24.24 9.32
CA GLY A 11 -32.52 -25.38 8.44
C GLY A 11 -32.43 -24.97 6.98
N LYS A 12 -33.33 -24.08 6.53
CA LYS A 12 -33.27 -23.51 5.17
C LYS A 12 -32.10 -22.56 4.97
N LEU A 13 -31.75 -21.79 6.00
CA LEU A 13 -30.63 -20.87 5.92
C LEU A 13 -29.28 -21.59 5.77
N LYS A 14 -29.15 -22.82 6.32
CA LYS A 14 -27.97 -23.69 6.16
C LYS A 14 -27.82 -24.30 4.76
N ASP A 15 -28.90 -24.45 4.00
CA ASP A 15 -28.85 -25.00 2.64
C ASP A 15 -28.61 -23.85 1.64
N GLU A 16 -27.34 -23.54 1.43
CA GLU A 16 -26.91 -22.40 0.61
C GLU A 16 -27.45 -22.46 -0.82
N LYS A 17 -27.39 -23.63 -1.47
CA LYS A 17 -27.87 -23.81 -2.84
C LYS A 17 -29.38 -23.57 -2.96
N THR A 18 -30.14 -24.06 -1.99
CA THR A 18 -31.59 -23.81 -1.95
C THR A 18 -31.88 -22.35 -1.60
N MET A 19 -31.11 -21.75 -0.70
CA MET A 19 -31.31 -20.37 -0.26
C MET A 19 -30.98 -19.38 -1.37
N GLU A 20 -29.86 -19.55 -2.07
CA GLU A 20 -29.45 -18.74 -3.22
C GLU A 20 -30.53 -18.75 -4.32
N LYS A 21 -31.03 -19.95 -4.67
CA LYS A 21 -32.14 -20.08 -5.63
C LYS A 21 -33.41 -19.38 -5.16
N THR A 22 -33.70 -19.44 -3.86
CA THR A 22 -34.89 -18.81 -3.27
C THR A 22 -34.76 -17.29 -3.24
N LEU A 23 -33.56 -16.79 -2.95
CA LEU A 23 -33.24 -15.36 -2.96
C LEU A 23 -33.27 -14.80 -4.37
N ASP A 24 -32.80 -15.55 -5.38
CA ASP A 24 -32.89 -15.14 -6.78
C ASP A 24 -34.36 -14.98 -7.23
N ALA A 25 -35.23 -15.88 -6.78
CA ALA A 25 -36.67 -15.79 -7.06
C ALA A 25 -37.32 -14.58 -6.33
N GLU A 26 -36.98 -14.33 -5.07
CA GLU A 26 -37.51 -13.20 -4.31
C GLU A 26 -36.99 -11.86 -4.86
N LEU A 27 -35.72 -11.81 -5.28
CA LEU A 27 -35.15 -10.65 -5.96
C LEU A 27 -35.91 -10.35 -7.26
N GLY A 28 -36.19 -11.39 -8.06
CA GLY A 28 -37.03 -11.26 -9.25
C GLY A 28 -38.41 -10.65 -8.94
N ARG A 29 -39.09 -11.16 -7.91
CA ARG A 29 -40.40 -10.64 -7.47
C ARG A 29 -40.35 -9.18 -6.99
N ILE A 30 -39.27 -8.76 -6.33
CA ILE A 30 -39.10 -7.36 -5.90
C ILE A 30 -38.91 -6.45 -7.12
N LEU A 31 -38.07 -6.88 -8.07
CA LEU A 31 -37.77 -6.14 -9.28
C LEU A 31 -38.99 -6.01 -10.23
N GLU A 32 -39.91 -6.99 -10.22
CA GLU A 32 -41.19 -6.92 -10.93
C GLU A 32 -42.20 -5.93 -10.31
N LYS A 33 -42.01 -5.54 -9.05
CA LYS A 33 -42.93 -4.67 -8.30
C LYS A 33 -42.41 -3.25 -8.11
N LEU A 34 -41.43 -2.84 -8.90
CA LEU A 34 -40.92 -1.48 -8.86
C LEU A 34 -42.04 -0.50 -9.26
N GLU A 35 -42.34 0.46 -8.37
CA GLU A 35 -43.37 1.47 -8.61
C GLU A 35 -42.86 2.61 -9.50
N GLY A 36 -43.77 3.49 -9.95
CA GLY A 36 -43.39 4.68 -10.71
C GLY A 36 -43.07 4.43 -12.20
N GLY A 37 -43.49 3.30 -12.76
CA GLY A 37 -43.25 2.95 -14.17
C GLY A 37 -41.83 2.45 -14.47
N LEU A 38 -41.07 2.11 -13.42
CA LEU A 38 -39.73 1.56 -13.54
C LEU A 38 -39.80 0.05 -13.80
N ALA A 39 -39.00 -0.42 -14.77
CA ALA A 39 -38.76 -1.84 -15.00
C ALA A 39 -37.26 -2.11 -14.92
N TRP A 40 -36.88 -3.20 -14.25
CA TRP A 40 -35.49 -3.64 -14.20
C TRP A 40 -35.06 -4.24 -15.55
N GLY A 41 -33.92 -3.78 -16.09
CA GLY A 41 -33.42 -4.19 -17.41
C GLY A 41 -32.02 -4.81 -17.43
N GLY A 42 -31.39 -5.03 -16.27
CA GLY A 42 -30.05 -5.59 -16.15
C GLY A 42 -30.03 -7.10 -15.88
N GLN A 43 -28.85 -7.71 -15.94
CA GLN A 43 -28.64 -9.05 -15.38
C GLN A 43 -28.74 -9.00 -13.86
N LYS A 44 -29.29 -10.07 -13.26
CA LYS A 44 -29.37 -10.24 -11.80
C LYS A 44 -28.44 -11.38 -11.40
N GLU A 45 -27.68 -11.16 -10.36
CA GLU A 45 -26.84 -12.16 -9.71
C GLU A 45 -26.95 -11.97 -8.21
N ILE A 46 -27.07 -13.06 -7.47
CA ILE A 46 -27.13 -13.06 -6.02
C ILE A 46 -26.31 -14.24 -5.53
N CYS A 47 -25.38 -13.96 -4.61
CA CYS A 47 -24.60 -14.98 -3.92
C CYS A 47 -25.05 -15.02 -2.46
N TYR A 48 -25.10 -16.22 -1.89
CA TYR A 48 -25.47 -16.42 -0.49
C TYR A 48 -24.55 -17.46 0.15
N TYR A 49 -23.99 -17.11 1.31
CA TYR A 49 -23.18 -18.00 2.13
C TYR A 49 -23.73 -18.02 3.57
N TRP A 50 -23.74 -19.20 4.18
CA TRP A 50 -24.17 -19.40 5.56
C TRP A 50 -22.96 -19.58 6.48
N ASP A 51 -22.64 -18.54 7.23
CA ASP A 51 -21.61 -18.59 8.26
C ASP A 51 -22.18 -19.20 9.56
N SER A 52 -21.99 -20.51 9.73
CA SER A 52 -22.34 -21.21 10.95
C SER A 52 -21.24 -21.00 11.99
N ARG A 53 -21.37 -19.95 12.81
CA ARG A 53 -20.40 -19.64 13.90
C ARG A 53 -20.20 -20.75 14.94
N TYR A 54 -20.91 -21.89 14.86
CA TYR A 54 -20.82 -23.02 15.80
C TYR A 54 -21.22 -24.39 15.18
N ASP A 55 -20.96 -24.65 13.90
CA ASP A 55 -20.79 -26.06 13.50
C ASP A 55 -19.31 -26.39 13.70
N GLU A 56 -18.98 -27.02 14.84
CA GLU A 56 -17.69 -27.65 15.09
C GLU A 56 -17.43 -28.66 13.96
N ARG A 57 -16.74 -28.21 12.90
CA ARG A 57 -16.12 -29.13 11.96
C ARG A 57 -15.01 -29.83 12.73
N ASP A 58 -15.04 -31.15 12.66
CA ASP A 58 -13.91 -31.99 12.98
C ASP A 58 -12.77 -31.62 12.02
N ASP A 59 -11.91 -30.70 12.45
CA ASP A 59 -10.77 -30.18 11.68
C ASP A 59 -9.66 -31.23 11.47
N SER A 60 -9.95 -32.53 11.68
CA SER A 60 -8.96 -33.61 11.58
C SER A 60 -8.92 -34.38 10.26
N LYS A 61 -9.74 -33.99 9.26
CA LYS A 61 -9.77 -34.52 7.86
C LYS A 61 -10.56 -33.52 6.99
N ASP A 62 -10.07 -32.87 5.94
CA ASP A 62 -8.92 -33.09 5.08
C ASP A 62 -8.29 -31.71 4.81
N TRP A 63 -7.22 -31.39 5.55
CA TRP A 63 -6.09 -30.66 4.97
C TRP A 63 -5.19 -31.70 4.32
N GLU A 64 -5.77 -32.61 3.52
CA GLU A 64 -4.96 -33.29 2.51
C GLU A 64 -4.41 -32.16 1.69
N ASP A 65 -3.12 -31.89 1.92
CA ASP A 65 -2.20 -31.13 1.10
C ASP A 65 -2.89 -30.75 -0.21
N GLU A 66 -3.42 -29.51 -0.29
CA GLU A 66 -3.52 -28.87 -1.59
C GLU A 66 -2.09 -28.98 -2.10
N GLU A 67 -1.85 -29.97 -2.98
CA GLU A 67 -0.57 -30.25 -3.60
C GLU A 67 0.04 -28.90 -3.87
N ASP A 68 1.20 -28.59 -3.24
CA ASP A 68 1.97 -27.38 -3.49
C ASP A 68 1.90 -27.14 -4.99
N GLU A 69 1.01 -26.23 -5.44
CA GLU A 69 0.89 -25.89 -6.84
C GLU A 69 2.29 -25.42 -7.18
N GLU A 70 3.03 -26.22 -7.97
CA GLU A 70 4.42 -25.92 -8.30
C GLU A 70 4.50 -24.44 -8.65
N GLU A 71 5.16 -23.68 -7.77
CA GLU A 71 5.11 -22.22 -7.81
C GLU A 71 5.57 -21.81 -9.22
N LYS A 72 4.62 -21.35 -10.05
CA LYS A 72 4.74 -21.22 -11.52
C LYS A 72 5.99 -20.46 -11.97
N TYR A 73 6.52 -19.62 -11.08
CA TYR A 73 7.70 -18.81 -11.28
C TYR A 73 8.60 -18.88 -10.05
N THR A 74 9.90 -19.05 -10.26
CA THR A 74 10.90 -18.82 -9.23
C THR A 74 10.90 -17.34 -8.81
N PRO A 75 11.38 -16.97 -7.61
CA PRO A 75 11.40 -15.57 -7.19
C PRO A 75 12.18 -14.65 -8.13
N GLN A 76 13.24 -15.18 -8.76
CA GLN A 76 14.02 -14.45 -9.76
C GLN A 76 13.17 -14.15 -11.01
N GLU A 77 12.37 -15.10 -11.49
CA GLU A 77 11.47 -14.90 -12.62
C GLU A 77 10.33 -13.93 -12.28
N LYS A 78 9.78 -14.01 -11.06
CA LYS A 78 8.78 -13.03 -10.58
C LYS A 78 9.36 -11.61 -10.61
N TYR A 79 10.57 -11.43 -10.09
CA TYR A 79 11.28 -10.15 -10.09
C TYR A 79 11.47 -9.58 -11.51
N ASP A 80 11.94 -10.41 -12.44
CA ASP A 80 12.18 -9.98 -13.82
C ASP A 80 10.86 -9.63 -14.54
N LEU A 81 9.78 -10.39 -14.31
CA LEU A 81 8.45 -10.13 -14.85
C LEU A 81 7.86 -8.81 -14.31
N VAL A 82 7.96 -8.60 -13.00
CA VAL A 82 7.49 -7.39 -12.31
C VAL A 82 8.23 -6.16 -12.84
N LEU A 83 9.56 -6.21 -12.95
CA LEU A 83 10.33 -5.09 -13.51
C LEU A 83 9.96 -4.81 -14.96
N LYS A 84 9.80 -5.85 -15.79
CA LYS A 84 9.41 -5.69 -17.18
C LYS A 84 8.02 -5.04 -17.32
N ALA A 85 7.09 -5.37 -16.43
CA ALA A 85 5.74 -4.81 -16.45
C ALA A 85 5.69 -3.38 -15.92
N LEU A 86 6.44 -3.07 -14.85
CA LEU A 86 6.28 -1.83 -14.09
C LEU A 86 7.34 -0.77 -14.36
N LYS A 87 8.50 -1.13 -14.91
CA LYS A 87 9.65 -0.22 -15.14
C LYS A 87 9.86 0.05 -16.64
N PRO A 88 8.99 0.84 -17.30
CA PRO A 88 9.17 1.17 -18.71
C PRO A 88 10.45 1.99 -18.93
N ASP A 89 11.08 1.81 -20.10
CA ASP A 89 12.28 2.55 -20.47
C ASP A 89 12.05 4.07 -20.41
N GLY A 90 12.93 4.78 -19.69
CA GLY A 90 12.86 6.23 -19.55
C GLY A 90 11.73 6.74 -18.65
N TYR A 91 11.16 5.89 -17.79
CA TYR A 91 10.08 6.26 -16.86
C TYR A 91 10.36 7.54 -16.06
N GLU A 92 11.61 7.79 -15.69
CA GLU A 92 12.04 8.98 -14.93
C GLU A 92 11.58 10.31 -15.57
N LYS A 93 11.51 10.36 -16.90
CA LYS A 93 11.10 11.57 -17.66
C LYS A 93 9.62 11.55 -18.05
N MET A 94 8.92 10.46 -17.77
CA MET A 94 7.49 10.34 -18.02
C MET A 94 6.73 11.30 -17.09
N SER A 95 5.62 11.85 -17.56
CA SER A 95 4.70 12.57 -16.67
C SER A 95 4.19 11.61 -15.58
N LEU A 96 4.02 12.12 -14.37
CA LEU A 96 3.53 11.35 -13.25
C LEU A 96 2.12 10.81 -13.53
N ALA A 97 1.27 11.61 -14.18
CA ALA A 97 -0.06 11.19 -14.59
C ALA A 97 -0.04 9.98 -15.54
N GLU A 98 0.86 9.96 -16.51
CA GLU A 98 1.01 8.81 -17.42
C GLU A 98 1.55 7.59 -16.70
N PHE A 99 2.58 7.77 -15.87
CA PHE A 99 3.18 6.67 -15.10
C PHE A 99 2.15 6.03 -14.17
N ASN A 100 1.45 6.82 -13.35
CA ASN A 100 0.45 6.32 -12.39
C ASN A 100 -0.67 5.54 -13.10
N ARG A 101 -1.15 6.01 -14.26
CA ARG A 101 -2.15 5.27 -15.06
C ARG A 101 -1.61 3.93 -15.55
N LYS A 102 -0.36 3.87 -16.03
CA LYS A 102 0.26 2.63 -16.51
C LYS A 102 0.49 1.64 -15.38
N THR A 103 1.00 2.11 -14.25
CA THR A 103 1.20 1.30 -13.04
C THR A 103 -0.12 0.72 -12.54
N HIS A 104 -1.15 1.55 -12.42
CA HIS A 104 -2.48 1.08 -12.04
C HIS A 104 -3.04 0.06 -13.04
N ALA A 105 -2.96 0.34 -14.35
CA ALA A 105 -3.41 -0.62 -15.37
C ALA A 105 -2.69 -1.97 -15.24
N ALA A 106 -1.36 -1.95 -15.10
CA ALA A 106 -0.56 -3.16 -14.94
C ALA A 106 -0.89 -3.96 -13.67
N LEU A 107 -1.28 -3.29 -12.58
CA LEU A 107 -1.56 -3.92 -11.28
C LEU A 107 -3.06 -4.21 -11.05
N SER A 108 -3.97 -3.65 -11.83
CA SER A 108 -5.42 -3.82 -11.65
C SER A 108 -6.08 -4.63 -12.76
N GLU A 109 -5.41 -4.84 -13.89
CA GLU A 109 -5.89 -5.78 -14.91
C GLU A 109 -5.72 -7.21 -14.39
N TYR A 110 -6.86 -7.85 -14.07
CA TYR A 110 -6.89 -9.27 -13.78
C TYR A 110 -6.69 -10.04 -15.09
N ASP A 111 -5.50 -10.64 -15.24
CA ASP A 111 -5.19 -11.60 -16.28
C ASP A 111 -5.17 -12.99 -15.63
N GLU A 112 -6.07 -13.87 -16.06
CA GLU A 112 -6.16 -15.27 -15.58
C GLU A 112 -4.83 -16.04 -15.71
N ILE A 113 -3.92 -15.57 -16.57
CA ILE A 113 -2.62 -16.20 -16.86
C ILE A 113 -1.49 -15.55 -16.06
N MET A 114 -1.54 -14.24 -15.80
CA MET A 114 -0.44 -13.51 -15.14
C MET A 114 -0.95 -12.33 -14.29
N ASP A 115 -1.20 -12.59 -13.01
CA ASP A 115 -1.51 -11.56 -12.03
C ASP A 115 -0.23 -10.83 -11.57
N ILE A 116 0.09 -9.70 -12.22
CA ILE A 116 1.25 -8.87 -11.86
C ILE A 116 1.13 -8.30 -10.44
N SER A 117 -0.08 -8.05 -9.93
CA SER A 117 -0.27 -7.58 -8.56
C SER A 117 0.19 -8.62 -7.56
N TYR A 118 -0.22 -9.87 -7.74
CA TYR A 118 0.24 -10.98 -6.93
C TYR A 118 1.76 -11.17 -7.03
N LEU A 119 2.33 -11.15 -8.24
CA LEU A 119 3.78 -11.28 -8.41
C LEU A 119 4.55 -10.13 -7.74
N TYR A 120 4.03 -8.90 -7.81
CA TYR A 120 4.63 -7.73 -7.17
C TYR A 120 4.69 -7.88 -5.65
N GLU A 121 3.61 -8.32 -5.00
CA GLU A 121 3.63 -8.56 -3.55
C GLU A 121 4.60 -9.69 -3.16
N MET A 122 4.62 -10.79 -3.91
CA MET A 122 5.57 -11.89 -3.68
C MET A 122 7.03 -11.42 -3.82
N VAL A 123 7.31 -10.53 -4.76
CA VAL A 123 8.64 -9.94 -4.94
C VAL A 123 9.00 -9.03 -3.76
N LEU A 124 8.09 -8.18 -3.29
CA LEU A 124 8.36 -7.32 -2.13
C LEU A 124 8.70 -8.14 -0.89
N MET A 125 7.94 -9.21 -0.61
CA MET A 125 8.23 -10.11 0.51
C MET A 125 9.62 -10.78 0.36
N GLU A 126 9.95 -11.31 -0.82
CA GLU A 126 11.26 -11.94 -1.05
C GLU A 126 12.43 -10.93 -1.00
N LEU A 127 12.19 -9.64 -1.27
CA LEU A 127 13.22 -8.59 -1.15
C LEU A 127 13.52 -8.23 0.31
N GLU A 128 12.59 -8.45 1.24
CA GLU A 128 12.75 -8.20 2.68
C GLU A 128 13.49 -9.35 3.40
N GLU A 129 13.52 -10.54 2.80
CA GLU A 129 14.19 -11.72 3.35
C GLU A 129 15.72 -11.59 3.37
N GLU A 130 16.34 -11.87 4.51
CA GLU A 130 17.81 -11.85 4.69
C GLU A 130 18.52 -12.80 3.71
N GLN A 131 17.87 -13.92 3.38
CA GLN A 131 18.34 -14.94 2.46
C GLN A 131 17.58 -14.94 1.12
N SER A 132 17.17 -13.75 0.67
CA SER A 132 16.50 -13.51 -0.62
C SER A 132 17.15 -14.29 -1.78
N ARG A 133 16.34 -15.06 -2.51
CA ARG A 133 16.74 -15.84 -3.69
C ARG A 133 16.81 -14.99 -4.96
N ILE A 134 16.48 -13.70 -4.89
CA ILE A 134 16.67 -12.74 -5.98
C ILE A 134 18.13 -12.29 -6.00
N THR A 135 18.86 -12.67 -7.05
CA THR A 135 20.32 -12.53 -7.11
C THR A 135 20.80 -11.35 -7.94
N ASN A 136 19.99 -10.87 -8.88
CA ASN A 136 20.36 -9.78 -9.82
C ASN A 136 19.80 -8.40 -9.40
N LYS A 137 19.27 -8.25 -8.19
CA LYS A 137 18.70 -6.99 -7.71
C LYS A 137 19.74 -5.88 -7.60
N THR A 138 19.32 -4.65 -7.87
CA THR A 138 20.11 -3.45 -7.61
C THR A 138 19.39 -2.56 -6.60
N ASP A 139 20.12 -1.79 -5.81
CA ASP A 139 19.51 -0.85 -4.84
C ASP A 139 18.52 0.12 -5.52
N ALA A 140 18.80 0.51 -6.76
CA ALA A 140 17.93 1.35 -7.56
C ALA A 140 16.63 0.66 -7.97
N ASP A 141 16.68 -0.64 -8.31
CA ASP A 141 15.48 -1.42 -8.63
C ASP A 141 14.64 -1.70 -7.39
N VAL A 142 15.30 -2.02 -6.26
CA VAL A 142 14.62 -2.23 -4.98
C VAL A 142 13.91 -0.95 -4.54
N LYS A 143 14.60 0.20 -4.57
CA LYS A 143 14.01 1.51 -4.26
C LYS A 143 12.86 1.83 -5.23
N PHE A 144 13.03 1.55 -6.52
CA PHE A 144 11.98 1.76 -7.52
C PHE A 144 10.71 0.95 -7.20
N LEU A 145 10.84 -0.33 -6.88
CA LEU A 145 9.69 -1.18 -6.54
C LEU A 145 9.07 -0.73 -5.22
N GLN A 146 9.84 -0.63 -4.14
CA GLN A 146 9.34 -0.30 -2.82
C GLN A 146 8.76 1.12 -2.71
N THR A 147 9.32 2.08 -3.44
CA THR A 147 8.92 3.50 -3.34
C THR A 147 8.19 3.96 -4.60
N THR A 148 8.84 3.96 -5.76
CA THR A 148 8.27 4.60 -6.96
C THR A 148 6.96 3.95 -7.40
N VAL A 149 6.87 2.62 -7.43
CA VAL A 149 5.65 1.88 -7.79
C VAL A 149 4.58 2.04 -6.71
N SER A 150 4.91 1.77 -5.45
CA SER A 150 3.99 1.90 -4.31
C SER A 150 3.35 3.29 -4.26
N LYS A 151 4.15 4.36 -4.32
CA LYS A 151 3.65 5.73 -4.26
C LYS A 151 2.77 6.10 -5.46
N SER A 152 3.05 5.54 -6.63
CA SER A 152 2.22 5.78 -7.83
C SER A 152 0.81 5.20 -7.69
N MET A 153 0.67 4.06 -7.00
CA MET A 153 -0.64 3.51 -6.66
C MET A 153 -1.37 4.36 -5.62
N ASP A 154 -0.68 4.77 -4.55
CA ASP A 154 -1.26 5.63 -3.51
C ASP A 154 -1.78 6.95 -4.10
N GLU A 155 -0.99 7.57 -4.98
CA GLU A 155 -1.35 8.80 -5.68
C GLU A 155 -2.55 8.61 -6.62
N TYR A 156 -2.60 7.51 -7.36
CA TYR A 156 -3.75 7.18 -8.21
C TYR A 156 -5.02 7.05 -7.38
N TYR A 157 -4.99 6.29 -6.29
CA TYR A 157 -6.14 6.10 -5.42
C TYR A 157 -6.51 7.38 -4.66
N ALA A 158 -5.55 8.20 -4.26
CA ALA A 158 -5.83 9.50 -3.64
C ALA A 158 -6.57 10.44 -4.62
N ALA A 159 -6.14 10.46 -5.89
CA ALA A 159 -6.82 11.22 -6.94
C ALA A 159 -8.24 10.68 -7.22
N GLU A 160 -8.41 9.36 -7.33
CA GLU A 160 -9.71 8.73 -7.53
C GLU A 160 -10.67 9.03 -6.35
N ARG A 161 -10.21 8.81 -5.11
CA ARG A 161 -11.00 9.10 -3.90
C ARG A 161 -11.36 10.58 -3.81
N SER A 162 -10.46 11.48 -4.23
CA SER A 162 -10.73 12.92 -4.24
C SER A 162 -11.90 13.27 -5.18
N LEU A 163 -11.97 12.62 -6.34
CA LEU A 163 -13.07 12.78 -7.30
C LEU A 163 -14.40 12.28 -6.72
N TYR A 164 -14.41 11.09 -6.10
CA TYR A 164 -15.61 10.53 -5.48
C TYR A 164 -16.09 11.34 -4.28
N ALA A 165 -15.19 11.74 -3.39
CA ALA A 165 -15.51 12.50 -2.18
C ALA A 165 -15.78 13.99 -2.45
N ARG A 166 -15.45 14.49 -3.65
CA ARG A 166 -15.46 15.93 -4.01
C ARG A 166 -14.68 16.77 -3.01
N LYS A 167 -13.57 16.22 -2.51
CA LYS A 167 -12.71 16.83 -1.51
C LYS A 167 -11.28 16.40 -1.82
N GLN A 168 -10.32 17.31 -1.66
CA GLN A 168 -8.91 16.99 -1.74
C GLN A 168 -8.53 15.93 -0.69
N ILE A 169 -7.90 14.86 -1.16
CA ILE A 169 -7.26 13.81 -0.38
C ILE A 169 -5.82 13.74 -0.88
N ASP A 170 -4.90 14.07 0.00
CA ASP A 170 -3.47 14.08 -0.30
C ASP A 170 -2.85 12.70 -0.02
N PRO A 171 -1.96 12.21 -0.89
CA PRO A 171 -1.11 11.07 -0.61
C PRO A 171 -0.28 11.24 0.67
N GLU A 172 0.07 10.13 1.30
CA GLU A 172 0.87 10.07 2.52
C GLU A 172 2.13 9.22 2.30
N TYR A 173 3.24 9.64 2.89
CA TYR A 173 4.48 8.89 2.91
C TYR A 173 5.00 8.74 4.34
N ALA A 174 5.05 7.49 4.80
CA ALA A 174 5.53 7.12 6.12
C ALA A 174 7.01 6.72 6.08
N VAL A 175 7.74 7.14 7.11
CA VAL A 175 9.20 7.11 7.15
C VAL A 175 9.65 6.77 8.57
N SER A 176 10.52 5.78 8.68
CA SER A 176 11.29 5.50 9.90
C SER A 176 12.62 6.25 9.84
N ILE A 177 13.06 6.79 10.97
CA ILE A 177 14.39 7.35 11.16
C ILE A 177 15.11 6.63 12.28
N ASN A 178 16.41 6.45 12.11
CA ASN A 178 17.30 5.92 13.13
C ASN A 178 18.61 6.68 13.04
N ALA A 179 19.10 7.19 14.16
CA ALA A 179 20.41 7.80 14.27
C ALA A 179 21.13 7.25 15.48
N SER A 180 22.40 6.87 15.32
CA SER A 180 23.22 6.38 16.42
C SER A 180 24.52 7.14 16.48
N ARG A 181 24.95 7.48 17.70
CA ARG A 181 26.24 8.08 17.97
C ARG A 181 27.17 7.03 18.58
N LYS A 182 28.34 6.87 17.98
CA LYS A 182 29.40 5.99 18.50
C LYS A 182 30.52 6.81 19.11
N GLU A 183 31.04 6.36 20.24
CA GLU A 183 32.25 6.91 20.88
C GLU A 183 33.28 5.79 21.09
N ASP A 184 34.56 6.16 21.06
CA ASP A 184 35.67 5.25 21.37
C ASP A 184 35.79 5.12 22.89
N VAL A 185 35.51 3.92 23.39
CA VAL A 185 35.63 3.55 24.80
C VAL A 185 36.72 2.49 24.92
N TYR A 186 37.92 2.91 25.31
CA TYR A 186 39.11 2.05 25.49
C TYR A 186 39.61 1.33 24.22
N GLY A 187 39.38 1.89 23.04
CA GLY A 187 39.77 1.33 21.75
C GLY A 187 38.64 0.60 21.02
N ASP A 188 37.45 0.52 21.62
CA ASP A 188 36.25 -0.10 21.04
C ASP A 188 35.22 0.97 20.69
N GLU A 189 34.61 0.89 19.50
CA GLU A 189 33.47 1.74 19.13
C GLU A 189 32.19 1.25 19.82
N VAL A 190 31.64 2.07 20.72
CA VAL A 190 30.41 1.78 21.47
C VAL A 190 29.35 2.81 21.11
N VAL A 191 28.11 2.35 20.88
CA VAL A 191 26.95 3.24 20.71
C VAL A 191 26.60 3.85 22.07
N VAL A 192 26.61 5.19 22.16
CA VAL A 192 26.37 5.95 23.40
C VAL A 192 25.06 6.73 23.38
N ASP A 193 24.50 6.97 22.20
CA ASP A 193 23.20 7.63 22.00
C ASP A 193 22.51 6.98 20.80
N LEU A 194 21.21 6.75 20.92
CA LEU A 194 20.35 6.22 19.87
C LEU A 194 19.06 7.03 19.83
N ALA A 195 18.70 7.49 18.64
CA ALA A 195 17.45 8.17 18.38
C ALA A 195 16.66 7.39 17.33
N GLU A 196 15.41 7.09 17.65
CA GLU A 196 14.49 6.37 16.77
C GLU A 196 13.19 7.16 16.64
N GLY A 197 12.64 7.20 15.44
CA GLY A 197 11.42 7.93 15.21
C GLY A 197 10.65 7.41 14.02
N TYR A 198 9.36 7.68 14.03
CA TYR A 198 8.47 7.35 12.93
C TYR A 198 7.52 8.51 12.68
N TYR A 199 7.43 8.91 11.43
CA TYR A 199 6.56 9.99 11.02
C TYR A 199 5.97 9.70 9.65
N SER A 200 4.85 10.36 9.37
CA SER A 200 4.31 10.44 8.02
C SER A 200 4.20 11.90 7.59
N PHE A 201 4.29 12.13 6.29
CA PHE A 201 3.99 13.43 5.71
C PHE A 201 3.10 13.32 4.49
N THR A 202 2.27 14.34 4.30
CA THR A 202 1.37 14.46 3.18
C THR A 202 1.88 15.50 2.18
N TYR A 203 1.58 15.28 0.92
CA TYR A 203 1.94 16.16 -0.17
C TYR A 203 0.82 16.24 -1.20
N HIS A 204 0.77 17.32 -1.95
CA HIS A 204 -0.23 17.54 -2.98
C HIS A 204 0.43 17.69 -4.35
N ILE A 205 -0.09 16.96 -5.33
CA ILE A 205 0.34 17.07 -6.73
C ILE A 205 -0.52 18.14 -7.41
N LEU A 206 0.11 19.26 -7.74
CA LEU A 206 -0.54 20.44 -8.33
C LEU A 206 -0.78 20.28 -9.85
N ASP A 207 0.14 19.61 -10.54
CA ASP A 207 0.06 19.37 -11.99
C ASP A 207 0.77 18.06 -12.37
N ALA A 208 0.03 16.95 -12.34
CA ALA A 208 0.56 15.60 -12.60
C ALA A 208 1.00 15.39 -14.07
N ASP A 209 0.50 16.19 -15.01
CA ASP A 209 0.88 16.08 -16.42
C ASP A 209 2.23 16.74 -16.71
N LYS A 210 2.66 17.70 -15.86
CA LYS A 210 3.97 18.37 -15.97
C LYS A 210 5.02 17.84 -15.01
N LEU A 211 4.62 17.38 -13.84
CA LEU A 211 5.52 16.74 -12.88
C LEU A 211 6.03 15.43 -13.46
N THR A 212 7.34 15.25 -13.51
CA THR A 212 7.95 13.97 -13.92
C THR A 212 8.10 13.01 -12.75
N VAL A 213 8.22 11.70 -13.04
CA VAL A 213 8.47 10.70 -11.99
C VAL A 213 9.75 11.01 -11.22
N ALA A 214 10.82 11.42 -11.90
CA ALA A 214 12.07 11.79 -11.25
C ALA A 214 11.94 13.02 -10.34
N GLU A 215 11.13 14.01 -10.70
CA GLU A 215 10.87 15.17 -9.84
C GLU A 215 10.05 14.80 -8.60
N ARG A 216 9.08 13.88 -8.72
CA ARG A 216 8.31 13.34 -7.59
C ARG A 216 9.23 12.55 -6.66
N ASP A 217 9.98 11.59 -7.19
CA ASP A 217 10.89 10.76 -6.40
C ASP A 217 11.96 11.62 -5.69
N LYS A 218 12.48 12.64 -6.40
CA LYS A 218 13.39 13.62 -5.82
C LYS A 218 12.76 14.42 -4.68
N PHE A 219 11.51 14.87 -4.81
CA PHE A 219 10.81 15.55 -3.73
C PHE A 219 10.76 14.69 -2.46
N LEU A 220 10.35 13.43 -2.58
CA LEU A 220 10.27 12.51 -1.44
C LEU A 220 11.65 12.26 -0.82
N GLU A 221 12.67 12.02 -1.64
CA GLU A 221 14.04 11.80 -1.19
C GLU A 221 14.67 13.03 -0.52
N ASP A 222 14.43 14.24 -1.05
CA ASP A 222 14.92 15.49 -0.46
C ASP A 222 14.33 15.71 0.94
N VAL A 223 13.05 15.39 1.16
CA VAL A 223 12.43 15.46 2.49
C VAL A 223 13.06 14.45 3.45
N VAL A 224 13.11 13.18 3.06
CA VAL A 224 13.64 12.10 3.92
C VAL A 224 15.11 12.35 4.28
N SER A 225 15.94 12.68 3.28
CA SER A 225 17.37 12.88 3.48
C SER A 225 17.69 14.10 4.35
N GLU A 226 16.97 15.21 4.20
CA GLU A 226 17.18 16.39 5.04
C GLU A 226 16.70 16.17 6.48
N VAL A 227 15.60 15.42 6.69
CA VAL A 227 15.16 15.02 8.04
C VAL A 227 16.22 14.14 8.69
N GLN A 228 16.63 13.05 8.04
CA GLN A 228 17.65 12.13 8.56
C GLN A 228 18.95 12.88 8.89
N LYS A 229 19.44 13.71 7.97
CA LYS A 229 20.64 14.52 8.17
C LYS A 229 20.54 15.45 9.38
N ARG A 230 19.38 16.03 9.67
CA ARG A 230 19.21 16.91 10.85
C ARG A 230 19.21 16.13 12.16
N VAL A 231 18.69 14.90 12.14
CA VAL A 231 18.76 14.00 13.30
C VAL A 231 20.20 13.54 13.51
N ASP A 232 20.91 13.13 12.45
CA ASP A 232 22.31 12.69 12.50
C ASP A 232 23.27 13.78 13.01
N ASN A 233 22.97 15.05 12.71
CA ASN A 233 23.80 16.20 13.09
C ASN A 233 23.30 16.91 14.35
N ALA A 234 22.38 16.33 15.11
CA ALA A 234 21.93 16.90 16.37
C ALA A 234 23.10 17.07 17.35
N GLU A 235 23.12 18.19 18.08
CA GLU A 235 24.17 18.44 19.07
C GLU A 235 24.04 17.46 20.26
N ARG A 236 25.16 17.14 20.92
CA ARG A 236 25.13 16.27 22.11
C ARG A 236 24.24 16.88 23.19
N GLY A 237 23.29 16.10 23.71
CA GLY A 237 22.32 16.56 24.71
C GLY A 237 21.22 17.46 24.14
N GLN A 238 21.16 17.64 22.81
CA GLN A 238 19.98 18.19 22.17
C GLN A 238 18.83 17.21 22.33
N LYS A 239 17.73 17.67 22.91
CA LYS A 239 16.53 16.86 23.07
C LYS A 239 15.90 16.58 21.70
N LEU A 240 15.80 15.31 21.35
CA LEU A 240 15.12 14.84 20.16
C LEU A 240 13.73 14.32 20.53
N ASP A 241 12.73 15.21 20.50
CA ASP A 241 11.33 14.86 20.79
C ASP A 241 10.43 15.06 19.56
N GLU A 242 9.15 14.70 19.68
CA GLU A 242 8.16 14.84 18.61
C GLU A 242 8.06 16.28 18.08
N ALA A 243 8.27 17.29 18.92
CA ALA A 243 8.23 18.69 18.50
C ALA A 243 9.44 19.06 17.63
N PHE A 244 10.62 18.56 17.97
CA PHE A 244 11.81 18.66 17.12
C PHE A 244 11.58 17.96 15.78
N LEU A 245 11.09 16.72 15.78
CA LEU A 245 10.88 15.95 14.55
C LEU A 245 9.82 16.62 13.67
N LYS A 246 8.68 17.01 14.24
CA LYS A 246 7.63 17.74 13.53
C LYS A 246 8.16 18.99 12.83
N LYS A 247 8.90 19.84 13.56
CA LYS A 247 9.49 21.06 13.00
C LYS A 247 10.46 20.73 11.86
N THR A 248 11.28 19.69 12.04
CA THR A 248 12.26 19.24 11.05
C THR A 248 11.59 18.77 9.76
N VAL A 249 10.55 17.94 9.86
CA VAL A 249 9.75 17.47 8.71
C VAL A 249 9.03 18.63 8.03
N ASP A 250 8.41 19.52 8.80
CA ASP A 250 7.74 20.72 8.29
C ASP A 250 8.67 21.62 7.47
N GLU A 251 9.90 21.83 7.94
CA GLU A 251 10.89 22.67 7.24
C GLU A 251 11.46 21.98 6.00
N ALA A 252 11.78 20.68 6.08
CA ALA A 252 12.27 19.90 4.95
C ALA A 252 11.20 19.80 3.83
N GLY A 253 9.96 19.48 4.19
CA GLY A 253 8.83 19.41 3.27
C GLY A 253 8.58 20.71 2.50
N LYS A 254 8.54 21.84 3.22
CA LYS A 254 8.35 23.16 2.60
C LYS A 254 9.50 23.55 1.68
N ALA A 255 10.73 23.13 1.99
CA ALA A 255 11.91 23.43 1.18
C ALA A 255 12.01 22.57 -0.08
N ALA A 256 11.51 21.33 -0.05
CA ALA A 256 11.59 20.39 -1.17
C ALA A 256 10.56 20.65 -2.29
N GLY A 257 9.46 21.33 -1.97
CA GLY A 257 8.38 21.61 -2.92
C GLY A 257 8.84 22.38 -4.17
N ASN A 258 8.08 22.23 -5.26
CA ASN A 258 8.33 22.94 -6.53
C ASN A 258 7.01 23.43 -7.14
N ALA A 259 7.03 23.83 -8.42
CA ALA A 259 5.85 24.37 -9.09
C ALA A 259 4.69 23.37 -9.28
N TYR A 260 4.93 22.07 -9.11
CA TYR A 260 4.01 20.99 -9.45
C TYR A 260 3.73 20.01 -8.30
N ILE A 261 4.46 20.10 -7.20
CA ILE A 261 4.26 19.31 -5.98
C ILE A 261 4.58 20.15 -4.75
N GLU A 262 3.73 20.05 -3.73
CA GLU A 262 3.91 20.78 -2.47
C GLU A 262 3.68 19.88 -1.25
N TYR A 263 4.38 20.18 -0.16
CA TYR A 263 4.13 19.59 1.15
C TYR A 263 2.86 20.18 1.78
N THR A 264 2.02 19.34 2.39
CA THR A 264 0.76 19.79 3.01
C THR A 264 0.67 19.55 4.52
N GLY A 265 1.47 18.64 5.08
CA GLY A 265 1.46 18.40 6.53
C GLY A 265 2.26 17.17 6.95
N CYS A 266 2.34 16.94 8.26
CA CYS A 266 2.93 15.73 8.82
C CYS A 266 2.26 15.32 10.13
N THR A 267 2.37 14.04 10.43
CA THR A 267 2.01 13.40 11.70
C THR A 267 3.27 12.74 12.26
N ILE A 268 3.51 12.90 13.55
CA ILE A 268 4.58 12.20 14.25
C ILE A 268 3.93 11.10 15.07
N ASP A 269 4.35 9.85 14.85
CA ASP A 269 3.85 8.72 15.62
C ASP A 269 4.66 8.52 16.89
N TYR A 270 5.99 8.62 16.80
CA TYR A 270 6.87 8.70 17.96
C TYR A 270 8.24 9.29 17.61
N MET A 271 8.93 9.76 18.65
CA MET A 271 10.36 10.07 18.64
C MET A 271 10.93 9.72 20.01
N GLU A 272 11.88 8.79 20.05
CA GLU A 272 12.51 8.27 21.25
C GLU A 272 14.02 8.48 21.19
N GLN A 273 14.61 8.79 22.35
CA GLN A 273 16.05 8.98 22.52
C GLN A 273 16.52 8.15 23.71
N TYR A 274 17.59 7.40 23.50
CA TYR A 274 18.19 6.48 24.44
C TYR A 274 19.66 6.85 24.64
N GLU A 275 20.00 7.29 25.85
CA GLU A 275 21.37 7.61 26.24
C GLU A 275 21.91 6.50 27.16
N TRP A 276 23.13 6.03 26.89
CA TRP A 276 23.84 5.07 27.74
C TRP A 276 25.08 5.73 28.35
N ASP A 277 25.14 5.71 29.69
CA ASP A 277 26.26 6.22 30.51
C ASP A 277 27.43 5.24 30.65
#